data_AF-A0AAV1ZHF1-F1
#
_entry.id   AF-A0AAV1ZHF1-F1
#
_cell.length_a   1.000
_cell.length_b   1.000
_cell.length_c   1.000
_cell.angle_alpha   90.00
_cell.angle_beta   90.00
_cell.angle_gamma   90.00
#
_symmetry.space_group_name_H-M   'P 1'
#
loop_
_entity.id
_entity.type
_entity.pdbx_description
1 polymer ?
#
loop_
_entity_poly.entity_id
_entity_poly.type
_entity_poly.pdbx_seq_one_letter_code
_entity_poly.pdbx_strand_id
1 'polypeptide(L)'
;MNHFAELLSPEPVIDGVLNDRSKLFEAADIIQKLHLIAQELPSGKPKFEKARQRIAKKYDEIERELIDEFVKCHQADNRSKMKEVAGILSNFKGYSQCVDAFIEQRQMTLPACGDILTRIVPSCAEALVVMKEVFNNPEQVMSKYILNIFHGKLQTHIKAELMDCGDPERYLEKFERLYSRTMKLATELTSLKIGYDPTFLNKLTKNIFARYLENYITIEVRCLKDKCESTLNMYYNSKNHQKKQIHFGGIHDLRRDIQARIGSRTNIIGSVVDNYGGETFLSEEIAMNILQDCKKAFNRCQLLTKQPSELPGNAVSLFDVLLRYLFEEHVSYALELGLLAIPLAEPKSPPEIYFFDVIRQCNAIYHLFEKQFGDTIVPLVISTPKHGDCLQKKKKVIEEMENKLHTGLERCNESIVCTTKYCLIININNFLTRLIFDIFLTFKILIVV
;
A
#
# COMPACT_ATOMS: atom_id res chain seq x y z
N MET A 1 40.54 -6.35 -55.42
CA MET A 1 41.98 -6.05 -55.59
C MET A 1 42.21 -4.57 -55.91
N ASN A 2 41.48 -3.94 -56.83
CA ASN A 2 41.68 -2.51 -57.19
C ASN A 2 41.35 -1.53 -56.05
N HIS A 3 40.28 -1.74 -55.28
CA HIS A 3 39.92 -0.85 -54.15
C HIS A 3 40.89 -0.88 -52.95
N PHE A 4 41.66 -1.97 -52.80
CA PHE A 4 42.69 -2.06 -51.77
C PHE A 4 43.94 -1.27 -52.17
N ALA A 5 44.25 -1.23 -53.48
CA ALA A 5 45.31 -0.40 -54.04
C ALA A 5 44.94 1.10 -54.02
N GLU A 6 43.66 1.45 -54.22
CA GLU A 6 43.13 2.83 -54.14
C GLU A 6 43.21 3.43 -52.72
N LEU A 7 43.14 2.61 -51.67
CA LEU A 7 43.28 3.08 -50.27
C LEU A 7 44.75 3.18 -49.79
N LEU A 8 45.66 2.54 -50.52
CA LEU A 8 47.11 2.55 -50.28
C LEU A 8 47.83 3.74 -50.94
N SER A 9 47.20 4.42 -51.91
CA SER A 9 47.78 5.59 -52.56
C SER A 9 47.68 6.86 -51.68
N PRO A 10 48.68 7.76 -51.74
CA PRO A 10 48.71 8.99 -50.94
C PRO A 10 47.88 10.15 -51.53
N GLU A 11 47.32 10.00 -52.72
CA GLU A 11 46.52 11.04 -53.39
C GLU A 11 45.02 10.88 -53.10
N PRO A 12 44.26 11.99 -52.93
CA PRO A 12 42.82 11.94 -52.75
C PRO A 12 42.18 11.60 -54.09
N VAL A 13 41.87 10.33 -54.33
CA VAL A 13 41.16 9.94 -55.55
C VAL A 13 39.66 10.24 -55.36
N ILE A 14 39.16 11.11 -56.24
CA ILE A 14 37.88 11.81 -56.18
C ILE A 14 36.69 10.95 -56.65
N ASP A 15 36.90 9.72 -57.14
CA ASP A 15 35.87 9.01 -57.93
C ASP A 15 35.72 7.51 -57.59
N GLY A 16 35.84 7.16 -56.30
CA GLY A 16 35.57 5.81 -55.81
C GLY A 16 34.14 5.66 -55.30
N VAL A 17 33.51 4.50 -55.54
CA VAL A 17 32.20 4.09 -54.98
C VAL A 17 32.07 4.40 -53.47
N LEU A 18 33.20 4.42 -52.74
CA LEU A 18 33.31 4.75 -51.32
C LEU A 18 33.05 6.23 -50.95
N ASN A 19 33.07 7.16 -51.92
CA ASN A 19 32.84 8.60 -51.71
C ASN A 19 31.52 9.09 -52.33
N ASP A 20 30.81 8.23 -53.06
CA ASP A 20 29.55 8.58 -53.71
C ASP A 20 28.35 8.24 -52.81
N ARG A 21 27.65 9.28 -52.32
CA ARG A 21 26.45 9.14 -51.49
C ARG A 21 25.32 8.37 -52.18
N SER A 22 25.28 8.33 -53.51
CA SER A 22 24.27 7.60 -54.27
C SER A 22 24.51 6.07 -54.27
N LYS A 23 25.73 5.62 -53.92
CA LYS A 23 26.14 4.21 -53.88
C LYS A 23 26.46 3.71 -52.48
N LEU A 24 25.82 4.29 -51.46
CA LEU A 24 26.04 3.98 -50.05
C LEU A 24 26.00 2.47 -49.73
N PHE A 25 25.09 1.73 -50.38
CA PHE A 25 24.95 0.28 -50.20
C PHE A 25 26.12 -0.52 -50.79
N GLU A 26 26.63 -0.12 -51.96
CA GLU A 26 27.80 -0.74 -52.57
C GLU A 26 29.08 -0.39 -51.79
N ALA A 27 29.17 0.86 -51.32
CA ALA A 27 30.24 1.31 -50.43
C ALA A 27 30.28 0.52 -49.12
N ALA A 28 29.11 0.19 -48.56
CA ALA A 28 28.96 -0.61 -47.34
C ALA A 28 29.48 -2.05 -47.50
N ASP A 29 29.13 -2.74 -48.59
CA ASP A 29 29.62 -4.11 -48.85
C ASP A 29 31.14 -4.13 -49.08
N ILE A 30 31.67 -3.14 -49.84
CA ILE A 30 33.10 -3.01 -50.10
C ILE A 30 33.86 -2.71 -48.81
N ILE A 31 33.42 -1.75 -47.99
CA ILE A 31 34.14 -1.38 -46.76
C ILE A 31 34.08 -2.48 -45.69
N GLN A 32 32.98 -3.23 -45.61
CA GLN A 32 32.87 -4.37 -44.69
C GLN A 32 33.91 -5.45 -45.04
N LYS A 33 34.01 -5.82 -46.32
CA LYS A 33 35.01 -6.79 -46.81
C LYS A 33 36.43 -6.28 -46.60
N LEU A 34 36.69 -5.00 -46.89
CA LEU A 34 37.98 -4.35 -46.65
C LEU A 34 38.36 -4.34 -45.17
N HIS A 35 37.40 -4.11 -44.27
CA HIS A 35 37.62 -4.11 -42.83
C HIS A 35 37.97 -5.51 -42.29
N LEU A 36 37.32 -6.57 -42.79
CA LEU A 36 37.67 -7.95 -42.45
C LEU A 36 39.08 -8.30 -42.94
N ILE A 37 39.41 -7.97 -44.19
CA ILE A 37 40.76 -8.18 -44.75
C ILE A 37 41.81 -7.37 -43.96
N ALA A 38 41.46 -6.16 -43.54
CA ALA A 38 42.35 -5.34 -42.74
C ALA A 38 42.67 -5.99 -41.38
N GLN A 39 41.72 -6.70 -40.75
CA GLN A 39 41.96 -7.41 -39.49
C GLN A 39 42.91 -8.63 -39.62
N GLU A 40 43.01 -9.24 -40.80
CA GLU A 40 43.91 -10.37 -41.07
C GLU A 40 45.37 -9.97 -41.41
N LEU A 41 45.65 -8.67 -41.57
CA LEU A 41 47.00 -8.18 -41.87
C LEU A 41 47.96 -8.31 -40.65
N PRO A 42 49.27 -8.56 -40.86
CA PRO A 42 50.23 -8.65 -39.76
C PRO A 42 50.33 -7.33 -38.97
N SER A 43 50.04 -7.36 -37.67
CA SER A 43 50.25 -6.25 -36.75
C SER A 43 51.75 -5.99 -36.55
N GLY A 44 52.20 -4.75 -36.75
CA GLY A 44 53.59 -4.34 -36.46
C GLY A 44 54.37 -3.71 -37.61
N LYS A 45 53.81 -3.63 -38.83
CA LYS A 45 54.42 -2.90 -39.95
C LYS A 45 53.73 -1.53 -40.15
N PRO A 46 54.46 -0.39 -40.07
CA PRO A 46 53.86 0.96 -40.07
C PRO A 46 53.11 1.33 -41.36
N LYS A 47 53.40 0.68 -42.48
CA LYS A 47 52.66 0.86 -43.75
C LYS A 47 51.25 0.26 -43.71
N PHE A 48 51.07 -0.88 -43.04
CA PHE A 48 49.74 -1.53 -42.92
C PHE A 48 48.91 -0.91 -41.80
N GLU A 49 49.55 -0.34 -40.77
CA GLU A 49 48.84 0.34 -39.69
C GLU A 49 48.13 1.61 -40.17
N LYS A 50 48.76 2.41 -41.05
CA LYS A 50 48.12 3.58 -41.68
C LYS A 50 46.92 3.18 -42.54
N ALA A 51 47.03 2.09 -43.31
CA ALA A 51 45.92 1.59 -44.13
C ALA A 51 44.77 1.06 -43.25
N ARG A 52 45.08 0.31 -42.18
CA ARG A 52 44.12 -0.14 -41.17
C ARG A 52 43.34 1.03 -40.55
N GLN A 53 44.04 2.09 -40.12
CA GLN A 53 43.38 3.27 -39.55
C GLN A 53 42.47 3.98 -40.56
N ARG A 54 42.89 4.11 -41.83
CA ARG A 54 42.05 4.70 -42.88
C ARG A 54 40.80 3.86 -43.14
N ILE A 55 40.93 2.53 -43.23
CA ILE A 55 39.82 1.61 -43.43
C ILE A 55 38.87 1.64 -42.22
N ALA A 56 39.40 1.67 -40.99
CA ALA A 56 38.59 1.79 -39.79
C ALA A 56 37.81 3.11 -39.73
N LYS A 57 38.47 4.24 -40.00
CA LYS A 57 37.79 5.55 -40.04
C LYS A 57 36.67 5.58 -41.10
N LYS A 58 36.94 5.05 -42.29
CA LYS A 58 35.94 5.01 -43.37
C LYS A 58 34.79 4.02 -43.08
N TYR A 59 35.08 2.92 -42.38
CA TYR A 59 34.07 2.01 -41.85
C TYR A 59 33.13 2.73 -40.88
N ASP A 60 33.67 3.48 -39.90
CA ASP A 60 32.87 4.24 -38.93
C ASP A 60 32.06 5.37 -39.60
N GLU A 61 32.62 6.01 -40.64
CA GLU A 61 31.91 7.03 -41.43
C GLU A 61 30.73 6.43 -42.19
N ILE A 62 30.93 5.32 -42.91
CA ILE A 62 29.86 4.64 -43.66
C ILE A 62 28.81 4.06 -42.72
N GLU A 63 29.21 3.51 -41.57
CA GLU A 63 28.29 3.03 -40.54
C GLU A 63 27.36 4.15 -40.04
N ARG A 64 27.91 5.35 -39.77
CA ARG A 64 27.11 6.52 -39.37
C ARG A 64 26.16 6.97 -40.49
N GLU A 65 26.63 7.02 -41.73
CA GLU A 65 25.77 7.40 -42.88
C GLU A 65 24.63 6.41 -43.11
N LEU A 66 24.87 5.10 -42.91
CA LEU A 66 23.82 4.07 -42.96
C LEU A 66 22.79 4.24 -41.85
N ILE A 67 23.19 4.58 -40.62
CA ILE A 67 22.26 4.86 -39.52
C ILE A 67 21.41 6.11 -39.82
N ASP A 68 22.03 7.18 -40.32
CA ASP A 68 21.30 8.39 -40.72
C ASP A 68 20.29 8.11 -41.84
N GLU A 69 20.66 7.28 -42.81
CA GLU A 69 19.76 6.87 -43.88
C GLU A 69 18.61 6.00 -43.37
N PHE A 70 18.87 5.12 -42.39
CA PHE A 70 17.83 4.35 -41.71
C PHE A 70 16.79 5.26 -41.04
N VAL A 71 17.24 6.28 -40.30
CA VAL A 71 16.37 7.26 -39.61
C VAL A 71 15.52 8.03 -40.62
N LYS A 72 16.11 8.50 -41.73
CA LYS A 72 15.36 9.18 -42.80
C LYS A 72 14.30 8.26 -43.42
N CYS A 73 14.65 7.00 -43.69
CA CYS A 73 13.69 6.02 -44.20
C CYS A 73 12.56 5.76 -43.20
N HIS A 74 12.86 5.75 -41.90
CA HIS A 74 11.84 5.61 -40.86
C HIS A 74 10.89 6.81 -40.79
N GLN A 75 11.40 8.04 -40.92
CA GLN A 75 10.57 9.26 -40.99
C GLN A 75 9.67 9.28 -42.22
N ALA A 76 10.12 8.72 -43.34
CA ALA A 76 9.35 8.64 -44.59
C ALA A 76 8.42 7.40 -44.69
N ASP A 77 8.32 6.59 -43.63
CA ASP A 77 7.59 5.30 -43.59
C ASP A 77 7.97 4.33 -44.74
N ASN A 78 9.22 4.40 -45.22
CA ASN A 78 9.70 3.53 -46.30
C ASN A 78 10.28 2.22 -45.74
N ARG A 79 9.40 1.26 -45.47
CA ARG A 79 9.74 -0.01 -44.82
C ARG A 79 10.65 -0.92 -45.64
N SER A 80 10.53 -0.88 -46.97
CA SER A 80 11.40 -1.67 -47.86
C SER A 80 12.85 -1.23 -47.75
N LYS A 81 13.11 0.08 -47.83
CA LYS A 81 14.46 0.62 -47.66
C LYS A 81 14.99 0.43 -46.24
N MET A 82 14.14 0.58 -45.21
CA MET A 82 14.54 0.28 -43.83
C MET A 82 15.04 -1.15 -43.67
N LYS A 83 14.37 -2.13 -44.30
CA LYS A 83 14.78 -3.54 -44.28
C LYS A 83 16.13 -3.77 -44.95
N GLU A 84 16.35 -3.17 -46.11
CA GLU A 84 17.62 -3.25 -46.83
C GLU A 84 18.78 -2.65 -46.01
N VAL A 85 18.57 -1.45 -45.47
CA VAL A 85 19.56 -0.75 -44.62
C VAL A 85 19.84 -1.57 -43.35
N ALA A 86 18.80 -2.08 -42.67
CA ALA A 86 18.96 -2.91 -41.47
C ALA A 86 19.66 -4.24 -41.76
N GLY A 87 19.39 -4.87 -42.91
CA GLY A 87 20.06 -6.09 -43.34
C GLY A 87 21.56 -5.87 -43.56
N ILE A 88 21.95 -4.76 -44.20
CA ILE A 88 23.35 -4.40 -44.39
C ILE A 88 24.01 -4.08 -43.05
N LEU A 89 23.37 -3.25 -42.22
CA LEU A 89 23.84 -2.89 -40.88
C LEU A 89 23.99 -4.07 -39.93
N SER A 90 23.25 -5.19 -40.12
CA SER A 90 23.39 -6.37 -39.27
C SER A 90 24.78 -7.01 -39.31
N ASN A 91 25.57 -6.73 -40.36
CA ASN A 91 26.96 -7.16 -40.48
C ASN A 91 27.96 -6.16 -39.90
N PHE A 92 27.46 -5.01 -39.42
CA PHE A 92 28.24 -3.93 -38.84
C PHE A 92 28.20 -3.97 -37.31
N LYS A 93 29.23 -3.44 -36.66
CA LYS A 93 29.32 -3.41 -35.18
C LYS A 93 28.26 -2.49 -34.57
N GLY A 94 27.88 -1.43 -35.28
CA GLY A 94 26.90 -0.42 -34.90
C GLY A 94 25.44 -0.81 -35.12
N TYR A 95 25.12 -2.07 -35.46
CA TYR A 95 23.72 -2.52 -35.58
C TYR A 95 22.85 -2.17 -34.35
N SER A 96 23.44 -2.24 -33.14
CA SER A 96 22.77 -1.86 -31.90
C SER A 96 22.34 -0.40 -31.85
N GLN A 97 23.11 0.51 -32.46
CA GLN A 97 22.81 1.95 -32.55
C GLN A 97 21.67 2.22 -33.53
N CYS A 98 21.59 1.45 -34.63
CA CYS A 98 20.44 1.49 -35.53
C CYS A 98 19.14 1.10 -34.82
N VAL A 99 19.20 0.04 -34.00
CA VAL A 99 18.08 -0.37 -33.15
C VAL A 99 17.74 0.71 -32.12
N ASP A 100 18.73 1.37 -31.51
CA ASP A 100 18.50 2.47 -30.57
C ASP A 100 17.82 3.67 -31.25
N ALA A 101 18.28 4.07 -32.43
CA ALA A 101 17.67 5.16 -33.20
C ALA A 101 16.20 4.85 -33.57
N PHE A 102 15.89 3.60 -33.93
CA PHE A 102 14.52 3.16 -34.14
C PHE A 102 13.66 3.32 -32.86
N ILE A 103 14.19 2.85 -31.72
CA ILE A 103 13.50 2.92 -30.43
C ILE A 103 13.25 4.37 -30.02
N GLU A 104 14.26 5.24 -30.11
CA GLU A 104 14.16 6.65 -29.77
C GLU A 104 13.09 7.35 -30.60
N GLN A 105 13.09 7.14 -31.92
CA GLN A 105 12.10 7.74 -32.81
C GLN A 105 10.68 7.28 -32.51
N ARG A 106 10.47 5.98 -32.22
CA ARG A 106 9.16 5.47 -31.78
C ARG A 106 8.76 6.00 -30.41
N GLN A 107 9.71 6.25 -29.51
CA GLN A 107 9.41 6.84 -28.20
C GLN A 107 9.04 8.33 -28.28
N MET A 108 9.42 9.05 -29.34
CA MET A 108 9.00 10.45 -29.55
C MET A 108 7.50 10.56 -29.87
N THR A 109 6.86 9.51 -30.38
CA THR A 109 5.42 9.50 -30.66
C THR A 109 4.57 9.26 -29.41
N LEU A 110 5.19 8.79 -28.31
CA LEU A 110 4.51 8.66 -27.03
C LEU A 110 4.34 10.05 -26.37
N PRO A 111 3.16 10.35 -25.81
CA PRO A 111 2.91 11.64 -25.20
C PRO A 111 3.87 11.91 -24.04
N ALA A 112 4.41 13.13 -24.00
CA ALA A 112 5.32 13.57 -22.93
C ALA A 112 4.59 13.81 -21.59
N CYS A 113 3.28 14.05 -21.63
CA CYS A 113 2.41 14.32 -20.48
C CYS A 113 1.03 13.65 -20.69
N GLY A 114 0.38 13.24 -19.61
CA GLY A 114 -0.92 12.56 -19.65
C GLY A 114 -0.83 11.04 -19.43
N ASP A 115 -1.89 10.31 -19.78
CA ASP A 115 -2.03 8.90 -19.45
C ASP A 115 -1.22 7.97 -20.38
N ILE A 116 0.11 8.00 -20.22
CA ILE A 116 1.06 7.24 -21.03
C ILE A 116 0.76 5.74 -21.04
N LEU A 117 0.24 5.20 -19.93
CA LEU A 117 -0.06 3.78 -19.75
C LEU A 117 -1.02 3.24 -20.82
N THR A 118 -2.01 4.04 -21.24
CA THR A 118 -3.00 3.65 -22.27
C THR A 118 -2.42 3.59 -23.68
N ARG A 119 -1.33 4.32 -23.94
CA ARG A 119 -0.68 4.39 -25.25
C ARG A 119 0.48 3.41 -25.43
N ILE A 120 1.00 2.84 -24.34
CA ILE A 120 2.09 1.86 -24.40
C ILE A 120 1.66 0.61 -25.18
N VAL A 121 0.49 0.02 -24.90
CA VAL A 121 0.03 -1.20 -25.58
C VAL A 121 -0.17 -0.99 -27.08
N PRO A 122 -0.93 0.03 -27.55
CA PRO A 122 -1.04 0.32 -28.98
C PRO A 122 0.31 0.59 -29.64
N SER A 123 1.17 1.39 -29.00
CA SER A 123 2.50 1.71 -29.53
C SER A 123 3.36 0.46 -29.73
N CYS A 124 3.31 -0.47 -28.76
CA CYS A 124 3.98 -1.76 -28.84
C CYS A 124 3.43 -2.65 -29.96
N ALA A 125 2.11 -2.69 -30.15
CA ALA A 125 1.49 -3.48 -31.22
C ALA A 125 1.86 -2.95 -32.62
N GLU A 126 1.79 -1.63 -32.83
CA GLU A 126 2.22 -0.99 -34.07
C GLU A 126 3.72 -1.19 -34.33
N ALA A 127 4.55 -1.04 -33.30
CA ALA A 127 5.99 -1.20 -33.42
C ALA A 127 6.35 -2.65 -33.80
N LEU A 128 5.64 -3.65 -33.26
CA LEU A 128 5.85 -5.05 -33.60
C LEU A 128 5.61 -5.34 -35.09
N VAL A 129 4.61 -4.71 -35.72
CA VAL A 129 4.34 -4.86 -37.17
C VAL A 129 5.54 -4.38 -37.97
N VAL A 130 6.03 -3.17 -37.68
CA VAL A 130 7.20 -2.59 -38.37
C VAL A 130 8.45 -3.42 -38.11
N MET A 131 8.68 -3.86 -36.86
CA MET A 131 9.86 -4.65 -36.50
C MET A 131 9.92 -5.99 -37.24
N LYS A 132 8.78 -6.66 -37.43
CA LYS A 132 8.70 -7.94 -38.19
C LYS A 132 9.00 -7.77 -39.67
N GLU A 133 8.72 -6.59 -40.24
CA GLU A 133 9.00 -6.30 -41.64
C GLU A 133 10.46 -5.90 -41.87
N VAL A 134 11.05 -5.17 -40.90
CA VAL A 134 12.36 -4.51 -41.05
C VAL A 134 13.53 -5.34 -40.50
N PHE A 135 13.38 -6.02 -39.36
CA PHE A 135 14.49 -6.65 -38.65
C PHE A 135 14.47 -8.17 -38.74
N ASN A 136 15.66 -8.78 -38.80
CA ASN A 136 15.83 -10.24 -38.82
C ASN A 136 15.48 -10.91 -37.48
N ASN A 137 15.65 -10.20 -36.37
CA ASN A 137 15.30 -10.66 -35.01
C ASN A 137 14.38 -9.65 -34.30
N PRO A 138 13.07 -9.66 -34.61
CA PRO A 138 12.12 -8.70 -34.06
C PRO A 138 11.92 -8.85 -32.54
N GLU A 139 12.08 -10.06 -31.98
CA GLU A 139 11.89 -10.33 -30.55
C GLU A 139 12.94 -9.62 -29.68
N GLN A 140 14.20 -9.63 -30.12
CA GLN A 140 15.29 -8.95 -29.43
C GLN A 140 15.12 -7.41 -29.47
N VAL A 141 14.76 -6.87 -30.63
CA VAL A 141 14.50 -5.42 -30.81
C VAL A 141 13.33 -4.97 -29.94
N MET A 142 12.26 -5.76 -29.93
CA MET A 142 11.09 -5.49 -29.11
C MET A 142 11.38 -5.61 -27.60
N SER A 143 12.31 -6.49 -27.19
CA SER A 143 12.72 -6.60 -25.78
C SER A 143 13.40 -5.33 -25.31
N LYS A 144 14.30 -4.80 -26.15
CA LYS A 144 15.01 -3.55 -25.91
C LYS A 144 14.05 -2.37 -25.90
N TYR A 145 13.04 -2.37 -26.78
CA TYR A 145 11.99 -1.34 -26.80
C TYR A 145 11.18 -1.29 -25.51
N ILE A 146 10.68 -2.45 -25.04
CA ILE A 146 9.93 -2.55 -23.77
C ILE A 146 10.81 -2.12 -22.60
N LEU A 147 12.07 -2.58 -22.55
CA LEU A 147 13.01 -2.20 -21.49
C LEU A 147 13.20 -0.68 -21.43
N ASN A 148 13.40 -0.04 -22.57
CA ASN A 148 13.54 1.42 -22.66
C ASN A 148 12.23 2.16 -22.32
N ILE A 149 11.05 1.62 -22.64
CA ILE A 149 9.78 2.21 -22.19
C ILE A 149 9.65 2.15 -20.67
N PHE A 150 9.91 0.98 -20.08
CA PHE A 150 9.75 0.76 -18.63
C PHE A 150 10.74 1.61 -17.83
N HIS A 151 12.04 1.55 -18.16
CA HIS A 151 13.08 2.28 -17.42
C HIS A 151 13.22 3.76 -17.81
N GLY A 152 12.82 4.13 -19.03
CA GLY A 152 12.88 5.52 -19.48
C GLY A 152 11.58 6.26 -19.17
N LYS A 153 10.57 6.07 -20.04
CA LYS A 153 9.35 6.86 -20.04
C LYS A 153 8.46 6.57 -18.82
N LEU A 154 8.19 5.30 -18.53
CA LEU A 154 7.29 4.89 -17.46
C LEU A 154 7.86 5.21 -16.07
N GLN A 155 9.14 4.90 -15.84
CA GLN A 155 9.80 5.23 -14.57
C GLN A 155 9.83 6.76 -14.31
N THR A 156 10.03 7.57 -15.35
CA THR A 156 9.97 9.03 -15.25
C THR A 156 8.55 9.51 -14.93
N HIS A 157 7.53 8.95 -15.57
CA HIS A 157 6.13 9.25 -15.29
C HIS A 157 5.73 8.88 -13.85
N ILE A 158 6.09 7.68 -13.39
CA ILE A 158 5.85 7.23 -12.00
C ILE A 158 6.50 8.20 -11.01
N LYS A 159 7.75 8.60 -11.26
CA LYS A 159 8.45 9.56 -10.39
C LYS A 159 7.72 10.90 -10.34
N ALA A 160 7.29 11.44 -11.48
CA ALA A 160 6.58 12.71 -11.53
C ALA A 160 5.24 12.65 -10.77
N GLU A 161 4.46 11.59 -10.97
CA GLU A 161 3.15 11.42 -10.32
C GLU A 161 3.24 11.24 -8.80
N LEU A 162 4.27 10.54 -8.33
CA LEU A 162 4.48 10.25 -6.90
C LEU A 162 5.17 11.40 -6.15
N MET A 163 5.98 12.23 -6.82
CA MET A 163 6.58 13.42 -6.21
C MET A 163 5.54 14.50 -5.87
N ASP A 164 4.46 14.59 -6.63
CA ASP A 164 3.40 15.59 -6.48
C ASP A 164 2.36 15.21 -5.39
N CYS A 165 2.82 14.62 -4.29
CA CYS A 165 1.95 14.17 -3.20
C CYS A 165 2.36 14.87 -1.90
N GLY A 166 1.61 15.91 -1.52
CA GLY A 166 1.81 16.60 -0.24
C GLY A 166 1.32 15.82 0.99
N ASP A 167 0.53 14.77 0.79
CA ASP A 167 -0.09 13.98 1.87
C ASP A 167 0.18 12.47 1.70
N PRO A 168 0.54 11.73 2.77
CA PRO A 168 0.81 10.29 2.71
C PRO A 168 -0.36 9.42 2.21
N GLU A 169 -1.62 9.76 2.52
CA GLU A 169 -2.76 8.96 2.04
C GLU A 169 -2.90 9.08 0.53
N ARG A 170 -2.88 10.32 0.02
CA ARG A 170 -2.94 10.58 -1.42
C ARG A 170 -1.77 9.92 -2.17
N TYR A 171 -0.59 9.90 -1.56
CA TYR A 171 0.57 9.18 -2.09
C TYR A 171 0.28 7.67 -2.21
N LEU A 172 -0.23 7.03 -1.16
CA LEU A 172 -0.52 5.59 -1.14
C LEU A 172 -1.61 5.21 -2.15
N GLU A 173 -2.67 6.01 -2.28
CA GLU A 173 -3.73 5.80 -3.28
C GLU A 173 -3.20 5.93 -4.71
N LYS A 174 -2.41 6.97 -5.00
CA LYS A 174 -1.76 7.11 -6.32
C LYS A 174 -0.81 5.95 -6.59
N PHE A 175 -0.05 5.52 -5.59
CA PHE A 175 0.90 4.41 -5.72
C PHE A 175 0.19 3.09 -6.02
N GLU A 176 -0.84 2.73 -5.25
CA GLU A 176 -1.68 1.56 -5.50
C GLU A 176 -2.26 1.58 -6.92
N ARG A 177 -2.82 2.72 -7.33
CA ARG A 177 -3.40 2.91 -8.66
C ARG A 177 -2.37 2.72 -9.77
N LEU A 178 -1.22 3.37 -9.67
CA LEU A 178 -0.16 3.27 -10.68
C LEU A 178 0.40 1.85 -10.77
N TYR A 179 0.62 1.19 -9.63
CA TYR A 179 1.11 -0.18 -9.60
C TYR A 179 0.10 -1.16 -10.22
N SER A 180 -1.18 -1.08 -9.81
CA SER A 180 -2.27 -1.91 -10.36
C SER A 180 -2.44 -1.72 -11.87
N ARG A 181 -2.43 -0.47 -12.35
CA ARG A 181 -2.50 -0.17 -13.79
C ARG A 181 -1.29 -0.69 -14.55
N THR A 182 -0.10 -0.61 -13.97
CA THR A 182 1.13 -1.15 -14.60
C THR A 182 1.13 -2.68 -14.64
N MET A 183 0.59 -3.35 -13.62
CA MET A 183 0.41 -4.80 -13.64
C MET A 183 -0.61 -5.26 -14.70
N LYS A 184 -1.71 -4.52 -14.86
CA LYS A 184 -2.67 -4.74 -15.97
C LYS A 184 -2.01 -4.55 -17.33
N LEU A 185 -1.26 -3.46 -17.50
CA LEU A 185 -0.46 -3.20 -18.69
C LEU A 185 0.49 -4.37 -19.01
N ALA A 186 1.21 -4.88 -18.00
CA ALA A 186 2.09 -6.03 -18.19
C ALA A 186 1.33 -7.28 -18.67
N THR A 187 0.14 -7.54 -18.12
CA THR A 187 -0.72 -8.66 -18.53
C THR A 187 -1.23 -8.48 -19.97
N GLU A 188 -1.63 -7.27 -20.34
CA GLU A 188 -2.03 -6.94 -21.71
C GLU A 188 -0.88 -7.14 -22.70
N LEU A 189 0.34 -6.72 -22.36
CA LEU A 189 1.54 -6.94 -23.18
C LEU A 189 1.89 -8.42 -23.33
N THR A 190 1.67 -9.24 -22.29
CA THR A 190 1.80 -10.71 -22.41
C THR A 190 0.77 -11.29 -23.37
N SER A 191 -0.48 -10.79 -23.32
CA SER A 191 -1.58 -11.30 -24.17
C SER A 191 -1.36 -11.06 -25.66
N LEU A 192 -0.63 -9.99 -26.03
CA LEU A 192 -0.26 -9.67 -27.41
C LEU A 192 0.75 -10.65 -28.03
N LYS A 193 1.13 -11.72 -27.30
CA LYS A 193 2.09 -12.75 -27.72
C LYS A 193 3.36 -12.15 -28.31
N ILE A 194 3.87 -11.09 -27.69
CA ILE A 194 5.07 -10.38 -28.15
C ILE A 194 6.36 -11.22 -27.89
N GLY A 195 6.26 -12.55 -27.73
CA GLY A 195 7.41 -13.43 -27.51
C GLY A 195 7.99 -13.40 -26.09
N TYR A 196 7.24 -12.89 -25.10
CA TYR A 196 7.76 -12.74 -23.74
C TYR A 196 7.18 -13.70 -22.72
N ASP A 197 8.08 -14.21 -21.88
CA ASP A 197 7.72 -14.88 -20.64
C ASP A 197 7.04 -13.88 -19.68
N PRO A 198 5.85 -14.20 -19.12
CA PRO A 198 5.23 -13.43 -18.04
C PRO A 198 6.20 -13.08 -16.90
N THR A 199 7.24 -13.89 -16.66
CA THR A 199 8.24 -13.58 -15.61
C THR A 199 9.08 -12.35 -15.93
N PHE A 200 9.37 -12.05 -17.20
CA PHE A 200 10.19 -10.90 -17.60
C PHE A 200 9.49 -9.57 -17.29
N LEU A 201 8.24 -9.42 -17.74
CA LEU A 201 7.46 -8.20 -17.51
C LEU A 201 7.18 -8.00 -16.01
N ASN A 202 6.89 -9.08 -15.28
CA ASN A 202 6.72 -9.00 -13.83
C ASN A 202 8.00 -8.53 -13.12
N LYS A 203 9.19 -8.99 -13.55
CA LYS A 203 10.47 -8.52 -13.03
C LYS A 203 10.70 -7.04 -13.35
N LEU A 204 10.41 -6.60 -14.58
CA LEU A 204 10.53 -5.20 -14.98
C LEU A 204 9.62 -4.30 -14.14
N THR A 205 8.35 -4.67 -13.97
CA THR A 205 7.40 -3.92 -13.12
C THR A 205 7.91 -3.82 -11.69
N LYS A 206 8.38 -4.92 -11.09
CA LYS A 206 8.96 -4.88 -9.74
C LYS A 206 10.21 -4.00 -9.65
N ASN A 207 11.06 -3.99 -10.68
CA ASN A 207 12.29 -3.21 -10.70
C ASN A 207 12.01 -1.69 -10.74
N ILE A 208 11.09 -1.23 -11.59
CA ILE A 208 10.77 0.20 -11.68
C ILE A 208 10.10 0.72 -10.39
N PHE A 209 9.43 -0.17 -9.64
CA PHE A 209 8.79 0.16 -8.37
C PHE A 209 9.65 -0.17 -7.13
N ALA A 210 10.82 -0.79 -7.28
CA ALA A 210 11.58 -1.38 -6.17
C ALA A 210 11.84 -0.42 -5.00
N ARG A 211 12.23 0.82 -5.30
CA ARG A 211 12.50 1.86 -4.28
C ARG A 211 11.25 2.29 -3.51
N TYR A 212 10.09 2.26 -4.16
CA TYR A 212 8.81 2.63 -3.55
C TYR A 212 8.23 1.49 -2.71
N LEU A 213 8.38 0.25 -3.20
CA LEU A 213 7.96 -0.97 -2.49
C LEU A 213 8.76 -1.19 -1.20
N GLU A 214 10.04 -0.79 -1.18
CA GLU A 214 10.91 -0.96 0.00
C GLU A 214 10.47 -0.11 1.20
N ASN A 215 10.03 1.12 0.96
CA ASN A 215 9.58 2.04 2.02
C ASN A 215 8.07 2.01 2.25
N TYR A 216 7.32 1.26 1.45
CA TYR A 216 5.86 1.22 1.44
C TYR A 216 5.27 0.96 2.84
N ILE A 217 5.69 -0.13 3.49
CA ILE A 217 5.04 -0.57 4.73
C ILE A 217 5.26 0.43 5.87
N THR A 218 6.42 1.09 5.91
CA THR A 218 6.70 2.12 6.90
C THR A 218 5.78 3.34 6.73
N ILE A 219 5.55 3.76 5.48
CA ILE A 219 4.64 4.86 5.16
C ILE A 219 3.20 4.48 5.46
N GLU A 220 2.77 3.27 5.06
CA GLU A 220 1.41 2.75 5.29
C GLU A 220 1.09 2.67 6.78
N VAL A 221 1.98 2.07 7.59
CA VAL A 221 1.80 1.96 9.04
C VAL A 221 1.72 3.36 9.68
N ARG A 222 2.58 4.30 9.27
CA ARG A 222 2.53 5.67 9.80
C ARG A 222 1.22 6.37 9.44
N CYS A 223 0.84 6.33 8.16
CA CYS A 223 -0.39 6.92 7.66
C CYS A 223 -1.63 6.36 8.39
N LEU A 224 -1.67 5.04 8.59
CA LEU A 224 -2.78 4.40 9.29
C LEU A 224 -2.85 4.83 10.76
N LYS A 225 -1.71 4.93 11.45
CA LYS A 225 -1.66 5.44 12.84
C LYS A 225 -2.18 6.88 12.92
N ASP A 226 -1.69 7.77 12.06
CA ASP A 226 -2.06 9.18 12.03
C ASP A 226 -3.57 9.34 11.76
N LYS A 227 -4.14 8.53 10.87
CA LYS A 227 -5.58 8.49 10.58
C LYS A 227 -6.43 8.00 11.74
N CYS A 228 -6.05 6.89 12.35
CA CYS A 228 -6.77 6.35 13.51
C CYS A 228 -6.75 7.35 14.66
N GLU A 229 -5.58 7.96 14.92
CA GLU A 229 -5.43 8.99 15.95
C GLU A 229 -6.29 10.23 15.66
N SER A 230 -6.26 10.74 14.42
CA SER A 230 -7.10 11.88 14.01
C SER A 230 -8.59 11.57 14.18
N THR A 231 -9.03 10.37 13.76
CA THR A 231 -10.42 9.92 13.89
C THR A 231 -10.87 9.87 15.34
N LEU A 232 -10.05 9.30 16.23
CA LEU A 232 -10.34 9.27 17.67
C LEU A 232 -10.33 10.68 18.28
N ASN A 233 -9.35 11.51 17.94
CA ASN A 233 -9.26 12.87 18.46
C ASN A 233 -10.46 13.72 18.05
N MET A 234 -10.88 13.64 16.78
CA MET A 234 -12.11 14.31 16.31
C MET A 234 -13.34 13.84 17.10
N TYR A 235 -13.45 12.53 17.34
CA TYR A 235 -14.54 11.96 18.12
C TYR A 235 -14.57 12.46 19.57
N TYR A 236 -13.47 12.34 20.31
CA TYR A 236 -13.42 12.78 21.71
C TYR A 236 -13.60 14.30 21.84
N ASN A 237 -13.05 15.08 20.90
CA ASN A 237 -13.30 16.53 20.83
C ASN A 237 -14.78 16.85 20.59
N SER A 238 -15.47 16.11 19.71
CA SER A 238 -16.91 16.28 19.47
C SER A 238 -17.76 16.01 20.72
N LYS A 239 -17.26 15.17 21.63
CA LYS A 239 -17.86 14.86 22.92
C LYS A 239 -17.39 15.78 24.05
N ASN A 240 -16.58 16.80 23.75
CA ASN A 240 -15.94 17.69 24.72
C ASN A 240 -15.16 16.91 25.81
N HIS A 241 -14.56 15.79 25.42
CA HIS A 241 -13.87 14.89 26.34
C HIS A 241 -12.38 14.88 26.08
N GLN A 242 -11.60 15.01 27.16
CA GLN A 242 -10.15 14.87 27.12
C GLN A 242 -9.78 13.54 27.77
N LYS A 243 -9.03 12.70 27.04
CA LYS A 243 -8.55 11.43 27.58
C LYS A 243 -7.72 11.68 28.84
N LYS A 244 -8.15 11.05 29.94
CA LYS A 244 -7.43 11.01 31.21
C LYS A 244 -6.73 9.66 31.34
N GLN A 245 -5.55 9.60 31.97
CA GLN A 245 -5.00 8.31 32.36
C GLN A 245 -5.84 7.73 33.51
N ILE A 246 -6.53 6.63 33.24
CA ILE A 246 -7.37 5.95 34.22
C ILE A 246 -6.56 4.75 34.73
N HIS A 247 -6.16 4.78 36.01
CA HIS A 247 -5.57 3.61 36.65
C HIS A 247 -6.69 2.80 37.31
N PHE A 248 -7.24 1.84 36.56
CA PHE A 248 -8.18 0.86 37.10
C PHE A 248 -7.41 -0.29 37.76
N GLY A 249 -7.66 -0.55 39.05
CA GLY A 249 -6.93 -1.58 39.80
C GLY A 249 -7.28 -1.60 41.29
N GLY A 250 -6.96 -2.71 41.97
CA GLY A 250 -7.44 -3.04 43.32
C GLY A 250 -7.20 -1.97 44.39
N ILE A 251 -6.14 -1.14 44.28
CA ILE A 251 -5.87 -0.04 45.22
C ILE A 251 -6.79 1.16 44.97
N HIS A 252 -7.14 1.46 43.71
CA HIS A 252 -8.06 2.55 43.37
C HIS A 252 -9.50 2.16 43.72
N ASP A 253 -9.89 0.91 43.49
CA ASP A 253 -11.20 0.39 43.91
C ASP A 253 -11.28 0.31 45.43
N LEU A 254 -10.23 -0.15 46.13
CA LEU A 254 -10.17 -0.11 47.60
C LEU A 254 -10.25 1.32 48.14
N ARG A 255 -9.56 2.28 47.51
CA ARG A 255 -9.65 3.70 47.91
C ARG A 255 -11.05 4.25 47.68
N ARG A 256 -11.72 3.89 46.58
CA ARG A 256 -13.08 4.33 46.28
C ARG A 256 -14.10 3.67 47.22
N ASP A 257 -13.94 2.39 47.55
CA ASP A 257 -14.75 1.65 48.52
C ASP A 257 -14.58 2.20 49.95
N ILE A 258 -13.33 2.48 50.36
CA ILE A 258 -13.04 3.10 51.65
C ILE A 258 -13.65 4.51 51.70
N GLN A 259 -13.52 5.30 50.63
CA GLN A 259 -14.13 6.63 50.56
C GLN A 259 -15.67 6.57 50.54
N ALA A 260 -16.28 5.59 49.87
CA ALA A 260 -17.73 5.41 49.85
C ALA A 260 -18.27 4.97 51.23
N ARG A 261 -17.54 4.12 51.96
CA ARG A 261 -17.91 3.66 53.32
C ARG A 261 -17.61 4.67 54.43
N ILE A 262 -16.62 5.55 54.24
CA ILE A 262 -16.25 6.60 55.21
C ILE A 262 -17.01 7.91 54.93
N GLY A 263 -17.14 8.32 53.67
CA GLY A 263 -17.87 9.53 53.24
C GLY A 263 -19.37 9.46 53.51
N SER A 264 -19.95 8.27 53.64
CA SER A 264 -21.32 8.08 54.12
C SER A 264 -21.51 8.43 55.61
N ARG A 265 -20.44 8.69 56.37
CA ARG A 265 -20.48 9.09 57.80
C ARG A 265 -20.07 10.55 58.07
N THR A 266 -19.48 11.22 57.10
CA THR A 266 -19.13 12.65 57.18
C THR A 266 -19.42 13.30 55.84
N ASN A 267 -20.31 14.31 55.80
CA ASN A 267 -20.65 15.14 54.63
C ASN A 267 -19.46 15.97 54.09
N ILE A 268 -18.28 15.38 53.98
CA ILE A 268 -17.05 16.02 53.56
C ILE A 268 -16.55 15.20 52.37
N ILE A 269 -16.77 15.77 51.18
CA ILE A 269 -16.38 15.28 49.84
C ILE A 269 -17.40 14.27 49.27
N GLY A 270 -18.38 14.80 48.52
CA GLY A 270 -19.26 13.99 47.68
C GLY A 270 -18.42 13.11 46.75
N SER A 271 -18.75 11.83 46.69
CA SER A 271 -18.22 10.91 45.69
C SER A 271 -18.60 11.46 44.31
N VAL A 272 -17.65 12.13 43.64
CA VAL A 272 -17.83 12.59 42.27
C VAL A 272 -17.80 11.35 41.37
N VAL A 273 -18.94 10.68 41.24
CA VAL A 273 -19.19 9.79 40.13
C VAL A 273 -19.39 10.72 38.94
N ASP A 274 -18.33 10.98 38.18
CA ASP A 274 -18.41 11.69 36.91
C ASP A 274 -19.17 10.79 35.93
N ASN A 275 -20.50 10.86 35.93
CA ASN A 275 -21.35 10.05 35.04
C ASN A 275 -21.38 10.60 33.60
N TYR A 276 -20.69 11.70 33.29
CA TYR A 276 -20.65 12.34 31.96
C TYR A 276 -22.03 12.40 31.23
N GLY A 277 -23.14 12.53 31.97
CA GLY A 277 -24.49 12.51 31.42
C GLY A 277 -24.99 11.18 30.82
N GLY A 278 -24.36 10.04 31.12
CA GLY A 278 -24.70 8.72 30.54
C GLY A 278 -24.14 8.49 29.14
N GLU A 279 -23.12 9.23 28.73
CA GLU A 279 -22.41 9.04 27.46
C GLU A 279 -21.47 7.83 27.54
N THR A 280 -21.65 6.84 26.66
CA THR A 280 -20.90 5.57 26.70
C THR A 280 -19.45 5.72 26.25
N PHE A 281 -19.14 6.81 25.54
CA PHE A 281 -17.89 7.03 24.81
C PHE A 281 -17.54 5.91 23.81
N LEU A 282 -18.45 4.95 23.59
CA LEU A 282 -18.35 3.92 22.56
C LEU A 282 -19.18 4.32 21.35
N SER A 283 -18.52 4.41 20.20
CA SER A 283 -19.17 4.63 18.92
C SER A 283 -18.89 3.48 17.96
N GLU A 284 -19.96 2.84 17.50
CA GLU A 284 -19.92 1.82 16.44
C GLU A 284 -19.48 2.43 15.10
N GLU A 285 -19.82 3.70 14.84
CA GLU A 285 -19.40 4.43 13.64
C GLU A 285 -17.88 4.64 13.58
N ILE A 286 -17.28 5.05 14.70
CA ILE A 286 -15.82 5.20 14.82
C ILE A 286 -15.12 3.85 14.63
N ALA A 287 -15.67 2.79 15.20
CA ALA A 287 -15.16 1.43 14.98
C ALA A 287 -15.24 1.05 13.49
N MET A 288 -16.35 1.33 12.81
CA MET A 288 -16.48 1.09 11.37
C MET A 288 -15.46 1.88 10.55
N ASN A 289 -15.23 3.15 10.86
CA ASN A 289 -14.26 4.00 10.16
C ASN A 289 -12.83 3.45 10.31
N ILE A 290 -12.42 3.11 11.53
CA ILE A 290 -11.10 2.48 11.80
C ILE A 290 -10.98 1.15 11.04
N LEU A 291 -12.00 0.30 11.10
CA LEU A 291 -12.01 -1.00 10.40
C LEU A 291 -11.91 -0.82 8.88
N GLN A 292 -12.60 0.17 8.30
CA GLN A 292 -12.53 0.46 6.87
C GLN A 292 -11.15 0.96 6.43
N ASP A 293 -10.54 1.87 7.19
CA ASP A 293 -9.19 2.36 6.91
C ASP A 293 -8.16 1.23 7.02
N CYS A 294 -8.26 0.37 8.04
CA CYS A 294 -7.45 -0.83 8.15
C CYS A 294 -7.67 -1.79 6.97
N LYS A 295 -8.93 -1.99 6.53
CA LYS A 295 -9.25 -2.84 5.38
C LYS A 295 -8.57 -2.36 4.10
N LYS A 296 -8.60 -1.05 3.83
CA LYS A 296 -7.88 -0.44 2.70
C LYS A 296 -6.37 -0.72 2.81
N ALA A 297 -5.79 -0.54 3.99
CA ALA A 297 -4.38 -0.81 4.24
C ALA A 297 -4.00 -2.28 4.02
N PHE A 298 -4.83 -3.23 4.46
CA PHE A 298 -4.62 -4.67 4.21
C PHE A 298 -4.69 -5.02 2.71
N ASN A 299 -5.67 -4.47 1.98
CA ASN A 299 -5.78 -4.67 0.54
C ASN A 299 -4.55 -4.14 -0.20
N ARG A 300 -4.09 -2.92 0.16
CA ARG A 300 -2.84 -2.36 -0.35
C ARG A 300 -1.64 -3.23 0.01
N CYS A 301 -1.58 -3.75 1.24
CA CYS A 301 -0.50 -4.60 1.72
C CYS A 301 -0.36 -5.87 0.89
N GLN A 302 -1.50 -6.49 0.53
CA GLN A 302 -1.52 -7.67 -0.35
C GLN A 302 -0.95 -7.37 -1.74
N LEU A 303 -1.18 -6.17 -2.27
CA LEU A 303 -0.73 -5.78 -3.60
C LEU A 303 0.71 -5.25 -3.65
N LEU A 304 1.08 -4.41 -2.68
CA LEU A 304 2.28 -3.57 -2.68
C LEU A 304 3.42 -4.13 -1.83
N THR A 305 3.25 -5.30 -1.21
CA THR A 305 4.37 -5.96 -0.54
C THR A 305 5.40 -6.47 -1.56
N LYS A 306 6.67 -6.10 -1.35
CA LYS A 306 7.81 -6.42 -2.23
C LYS A 306 7.99 -7.93 -2.43
N GLN A 307 8.03 -8.69 -1.34
CA GLN A 307 8.22 -10.14 -1.35
C GLN A 307 7.05 -10.87 -0.66
N PRO A 308 6.52 -11.96 -1.24
CA PRO A 308 5.43 -12.73 -0.61
C PRO A 308 5.78 -13.27 0.79
N SER A 309 7.07 -13.49 1.08
CA SER A 309 7.57 -13.90 2.40
C SER A 309 7.44 -12.82 3.48
N GLU A 310 7.45 -11.54 3.10
CA GLU A 310 7.33 -10.39 4.02
C GLU A 310 5.86 -10.05 4.32
N LEU A 311 4.94 -10.47 3.45
CA LEU A 311 3.51 -10.16 3.53
C LEU A 311 2.89 -10.49 4.91
N PRO A 312 3.15 -11.66 5.52
CA PRO A 312 2.57 -11.98 6.82
C PRO A 312 3.09 -11.06 7.93
N GLY A 313 4.37 -10.68 7.88
CA GLY A 313 4.96 -9.74 8.86
C GLY A 313 4.39 -8.33 8.72
N ASN A 314 4.21 -7.88 7.48
CA ASN A 314 3.58 -6.59 7.19
C ASN A 314 2.11 -6.56 7.63
N ALA A 315 1.36 -7.64 7.36
CA ALA A 315 -0.02 -7.78 7.82
C ALA A 315 -0.12 -7.75 9.35
N VAL A 316 0.77 -8.44 10.07
CA VAL A 316 0.81 -8.39 11.54
C VAL A 316 1.06 -6.96 12.04
N SER A 317 1.94 -6.20 11.38
CA SER A 317 2.23 -4.81 11.77
C SER A 317 1.02 -3.90 11.63
N LEU A 318 0.20 -4.08 10.58
CA LEU A 318 -1.06 -3.36 10.41
C LEU A 318 -2.13 -3.84 11.41
N PHE A 319 -2.15 -5.14 11.72
CA PHE A 319 -3.04 -5.70 12.73
C PHE A 319 -2.75 -5.15 14.13
N ASP A 320 -1.48 -4.93 14.47
CA ASP A 320 -1.10 -4.31 15.74
C ASP A 320 -1.61 -2.87 15.85
N VAL A 321 -1.63 -2.11 14.74
CA VAL A 321 -2.24 -0.78 14.70
C VAL A 321 -3.75 -0.87 14.92
N LEU A 322 -4.44 -1.82 14.28
CA LEU A 322 -5.87 -2.04 14.46
C LEU A 322 -6.20 -2.35 15.93
N LEU A 323 -5.50 -3.32 16.54
CA LEU A 323 -5.74 -3.70 17.93
C LEU A 323 -5.51 -2.53 18.89
N ARG A 324 -4.42 -1.78 18.71
CA ARG A 324 -4.11 -0.62 19.55
C ARG A 324 -5.21 0.44 19.49
N TYR A 325 -5.61 0.87 18.30
CA TYR A 325 -6.55 1.99 18.19
C TYR A 325 -8.01 1.59 18.43
N LEU A 326 -8.42 0.40 17.98
CA LEU A 326 -9.80 -0.05 18.18
C LEU A 326 -10.03 -0.54 19.61
N PHE A 327 -9.15 -1.42 20.12
CA PHE A 327 -9.39 -2.03 21.42
C PHE A 327 -8.73 -1.29 22.56
N GLU A 328 -7.45 -0.92 22.48
CA GLU A 328 -6.77 -0.29 23.62
C GLU A 328 -7.24 1.18 23.80
N GLU A 329 -7.19 1.97 22.73
CA GLU A 329 -7.44 3.43 22.78
C GLU A 329 -8.92 3.82 22.72
N HIS A 330 -9.81 2.93 22.28
CA HIS A 330 -11.24 3.22 22.14
C HIS A 330 -12.09 2.34 23.06
N VAL A 331 -12.14 1.02 22.80
CA VAL A 331 -13.02 0.13 23.58
C VAL A 331 -12.62 0.01 25.05
N SER A 332 -11.35 -0.29 25.32
CA SER A 332 -10.81 -0.46 26.67
C SER A 332 -10.92 0.83 27.48
N TYR A 333 -10.61 1.97 26.86
CA TYR A 333 -10.74 3.29 27.50
C TYR A 333 -12.19 3.60 27.88
N ALA A 334 -13.13 3.38 26.96
CA ALA A 334 -14.54 3.63 27.23
C ALA A 334 -15.12 2.64 28.26
N LEU A 335 -14.68 1.39 28.26
CA LEU A 335 -15.04 0.41 29.30
C LEU A 335 -14.54 0.82 30.68
N GLU A 336 -13.32 1.35 30.80
CA GLU A 336 -12.81 1.87 32.06
C GLU A 336 -13.64 3.05 32.57
N LEU A 337 -14.00 4.00 31.70
CA LEU A 337 -14.92 5.07 32.05
C LEU A 337 -16.30 4.54 32.48
N GLY A 338 -16.85 3.57 31.74
CA GLY A 338 -18.11 2.92 32.07
C GLY A 338 -18.09 2.27 33.45
N LEU A 339 -16.99 1.59 33.80
CA LEU A 339 -16.80 0.97 35.12
C LEU A 339 -16.65 1.98 36.26
N LEU A 340 -16.15 3.19 35.99
CA LEU A 340 -16.11 4.29 36.97
C LEU A 340 -17.50 4.86 37.24
N ALA A 341 -18.38 4.85 36.26
CA ALA A 341 -19.74 5.38 36.36
C ALA A 341 -20.67 4.48 37.19
N ILE A 342 -20.35 3.19 37.38
CA ILE A 342 -21.17 2.27 38.18
C ILE A 342 -21.06 2.62 39.68
N PRO A 343 -22.17 2.89 40.38
CA PRO A 343 -22.16 3.17 41.81
C PRO A 343 -21.66 1.98 42.64
N LEU A 344 -20.79 2.23 43.62
CA LEU A 344 -20.10 1.17 44.38
C LEU A 344 -20.88 0.61 45.58
N ALA A 345 -21.79 1.35 46.21
CA ALA A 345 -22.56 0.85 47.35
C ALA A 345 -23.78 1.72 47.69
N GLU A 346 -24.90 1.05 47.98
CA GLU A 346 -26.19 1.57 48.48
C GLU A 346 -26.77 2.79 47.72
N PRO A 347 -27.23 2.61 46.47
CA PRO A 347 -28.07 3.64 45.90
C PRO A 347 -29.45 3.57 46.58
N LYS A 348 -29.79 4.62 47.34
CA LYS A 348 -31.19 4.98 47.63
C LYS A 348 -31.95 5.40 46.35
N SER A 349 -31.25 5.43 45.22
CA SER A 349 -31.72 5.70 43.87
C SER A 349 -31.82 4.41 43.04
N PRO A 350 -32.63 4.38 41.98
CA PRO A 350 -32.70 3.22 41.08
C PRO A 350 -31.36 2.92 40.39
N PRO A 351 -31.08 1.65 40.05
CA PRO A 351 -29.87 1.26 39.34
C PRO A 351 -29.84 1.87 37.93
N GLU A 352 -28.74 2.48 37.55
CA GLU A 352 -28.56 3.02 36.21
C GLU A 352 -28.28 1.88 35.20
N ILE A 353 -29.05 1.84 34.11
CA ILE A 353 -28.99 0.79 33.07
C ILE A 353 -27.87 1.07 32.05
N TYR A 354 -27.21 2.23 32.16
CA TYR A 354 -26.19 2.74 31.25
C TYR A 354 -25.11 1.71 30.86
N PHE A 355 -24.61 0.89 31.80
CA PHE A 355 -23.57 -0.09 31.50
C PHE A 355 -24.03 -1.22 30.57
N PHE A 356 -25.35 -1.53 30.51
CA PHE A 356 -25.86 -2.50 29.56
C PHE A 356 -25.78 -1.99 28.11
N ASP A 357 -25.92 -0.68 27.89
CA ASP A 357 -25.71 -0.08 26.57
C ASP A 357 -24.23 -0.15 26.14
N VAL A 358 -23.31 0.05 27.10
CA VAL A 358 -21.86 -0.15 26.89
C VAL A 358 -21.58 -1.59 26.46
N ILE A 359 -22.15 -2.59 27.15
CA ILE A 359 -22.01 -4.01 26.79
C ILE A 359 -22.54 -4.27 25.38
N ARG A 360 -23.73 -3.74 25.04
CA ARG A 360 -24.34 -3.91 23.71
C ARG A 360 -23.43 -3.36 22.61
N GLN A 361 -22.92 -2.15 22.78
CA GLN A 361 -22.03 -1.50 21.81
C GLN A 361 -20.68 -2.22 21.69
N CYS A 362 -20.08 -2.66 22.80
CA CYS A 362 -18.86 -3.48 22.78
C CYS A 362 -19.04 -4.76 21.98
N ASN A 363 -20.14 -5.48 22.18
CA ASN A 363 -20.42 -6.71 21.44
C ASN A 363 -20.62 -6.45 19.93
N ALA A 364 -21.31 -5.36 19.57
CA ALA A 364 -21.46 -4.96 18.17
C ALA A 364 -20.09 -4.67 17.51
N ILE A 365 -19.23 -3.90 18.18
CA ILE A 365 -17.87 -3.61 17.72
C ILE A 365 -17.04 -4.89 17.59
N TYR A 366 -17.13 -5.80 18.56
CA TYR A 366 -16.44 -7.08 18.50
C TYR A 366 -16.86 -7.91 17.28
N HIS A 367 -18.16 -8.02 17.00
CA HIS A 367 -18.64 -8.75 15.82
C HIS A 367 -18.17 -8.15 14.50
N LEU A 368 -18.13 -6.81 14.39
CA LEU A 368 -17.57 -6.13 13.23
C LEU A 368 -16.07 -6.45 13.05
N PHE A 369 -15.32 -6.43 14.15
CA PHE A 369 -13.91 -6.80 14.16
C PHE A 369 -13.69 -8.27 13.78
N GLU A 370 -14.46 -9.19 14.38
CA GLU A 370 -14.37 -10.65 14.15
C GLU A 370 -14.57 -10.97 12.66
N LYS A 371 -15.57 -10.34 12.04
CA LYS A 371 -15.82 -10.45 10.61
C LYS A 371 -14.64 -9.95 9.78
N GLN A 372 -14.12 -8.75 10.07
CA GLN A 372 -12.97 -8.19 9.36
C GLN A 372 -11.70 -9.04 9.53
N PHE A 373 -11.48 -9.60 10.72
CA PHE A 373 -10.37 -10.51 11.00
C PHE A 373 -10.45 -11.76 10.12
N GLY A 374 -11.61 -12.41 10.07
CA GLY A 374 -11.84 -13.59 9.23
C GLY A 374 -11.74 -13.30 7.73
N ASP A 375 -12.34 -12.21 7.26
CA ASP A 375 -12.44 -11.91 5.83
C ASP A 375 -11.12 -11.40 5.23
N THR A 376 -10.31 -10.67 6.01
CA THR A 376 -9.16 -9.93 5.47
C THR A 376 -7.83 -10.36 6.07
N ILE A 377 -7.75 -10.61 7.38
CA ILE A 377 -6.47 -10.87 8.06
C ILE A 377 -6.08 -12.33 7.96
N VAL A 378 -7.02 -13.25 8.25
CA VAL A 378 -6.78 -14.70 8.20
C VAL A 378 -6.23 -15.15 6.84
N PRO A 379 -6.77 -14.74 5.68
CA PRO A 379 -6.24 -15.13 4.38
C PRO A 379 -4.77 -14.75 4.14
N LEU A 380 -4.27 -13.70 4.80
CA LEU A 380 -2.90 -13.22 4.64
C LEU A 380 -1.89 -14.00 5.48
N VAL A 381 -2.34 -14.67 6.55
CA VAL A 381 -1.45 -15.31 7.54
C VAL A 381 -1.66 -16.80 7.72
N ILE A 382 -2.80 -17.37 7.28
CA ILE A 382 -3.23 -18.74 7.61
C ILE A 382 -2.19 -19.83 7.31
N SER A 383 -1.45 -19.70 6.21
CA SER A 383 -0.42 -20.67 5.80
C SER A 383 0.96 -20.39 6.38
N THR A 384 1.05 -19.60 7.45
CA THR A 384 2.31 -19.04 7.96
C THR A 384 2.38 -19.16 9.48
N PRO A 385 3.59 -19.20 10.09
CA PRO A 385 3.71 -19.26 11.55
C PRO A 385 3.09 -18.03 12.24
N LYS A 386 2.90 -16.92 11.51
CA LYS A 386 2.25 -15.70 12.02
C LYS A 386 0.76 -15.84 12.29
N HIS A 387 0.12 -16.92 11.81
CA HIS A 387 -1.28 -17.20 12.14
C HIS A 387 -1.48 -17.38 13.66
N GLY A 388 -0.63 -18.18 14.30
CA GLY A 388 -0.68 -18.42 15.75
C GLY A 388 -0.48 -17.14 16.55
N ASP A 389 0.51 -16.33 16.17
CA ASP A 389 0.79 -15.02 16.77
C ASP A 389 -0.45 -14.10 16.71
N CYS A 390 -1.13 -14.03 15.56
CA CYS A 390 -2.34 -13.21 15.39
C CYS A 390 -3.49 -13.69 16.27
N LEU A 391 -3.71 -15.00 16.34
CA LEU A 391 -4.74 -15.60 17.19
C LEU A 391 -4.47 -15.34 18.66
N GLN A 392 -3.21 -15.44 19.10
CA GLN A 392 -2.84 -15.16 20.48
C GLN A 392 -3.04 -13.69 20.85
N LYS A 393 -2.61 -12.76 19.98
CA LYS A 393 -2.83 -11.31 20.18
C LYS A 393 -4.31 -10.97 20.26
N LYS A 394 -5.11 -11.52 19.33
CA LYS A 394 -6.57 -11.40 19.33
C LYS A 394 -7.16 -11.92 20.64
N LYS A 395 -6.80 -13.14 21.04
CA LYS A 395 -7.28 -13.78 22.26
C LYS A 395 -6.99 -12.92 23.50
N LYS A 396 -5.77 -12.41 23.64
CA LYS A 396 -5.38 -11.55 24.76
C LYS A 396 -6.29 -10.32 24.88
N VAL A 397 -6.49 -9.60 23.79
CA VAL A 397 -7.30 -8.37 23.77
C VAL A 397 -8.78 -8.66 24.07
N ILE A 398 -9.31 -9.77 23.56
CA ILE A 398 -10.68 -10.21 23.84
C ILE A 398 -10.83 -10.58 25.32
N GLU A 399 -9.90 -11.36 25.89
CA GLU A 399 -9.93 -11.73 27.31
C GLU A 399 -9.89 -10.48 28.22
N GLU A 400 -9.07 -9.49 27.90
CA GLU A 400 -9.02 -8.22 28.63
C GLU A 400 -10.35 -7.46 28.57
N MET A 401 -10.99 -7.42 27.39
CA MET A 401 -12.30 -6.81 27.20
C MET A 401 -13.40 -7.56 27.96
N GLU A 402 -13.43 -8.89 27.86
CA GLU A 402 -14.41 -9.77 28.51
C GLU A 402 -14.31 -9.67 30.03
N ASN A 403 -13.10 -9.61 30.59
CA ASN A 403 -12.89 -9.43 32.03
C ASN A 403 -13.48 -8.09 32.52
N LYS A 404 -13.28 -7.00 31.79
CA LYS A 404 -13.86 -5.67 32.14
C LYS A 404 -15.38 -5.68 32.03
N LEU A 405 -15.93 -6.29 30.99
CA LEU A 405 -17.38 -6.45 30.82
C LEU A 405 -17.98 -7.28 31.96
N HIS A 406 -17.31 -8.38 32.34
CA HIS A 406 -17.73 -9.24 33.44
C HIS A 406 -17.76 -8.49 34.77
N THR A 407 -16.68 -7.80 35.14
CA THR A 407 -16.61 -6.99 36.36
C THR A 407 -17.72 -5.94 36.42
N GLY A 408 -18.00 -5.27 35.30
CA GLY A 408 -19.06 -4.27 35.28
C GLY A 408 -20.46 -4.87 35.37
N LEU A 409 -20.68 -6.04 34.76
CA LEU A 409 -21.92 -6.78 34.89
C LEU A 409 -22.15 -7.26 36.34
N GLU A 410 -21.11 -7.75 37.02
CA GLU A 410 -21.16 -8.11 38.43
C GLU A 410 -21.57 -6.91 39.30
N ARG A 411 -20.92 -5.75 39.13
CA ARG A 411 -21.27 -4.53 39.86
C ARG A 411 -22.70 -4.06 39.58
N CYS A 412 -23.16 -4.14 38.34
CA CYS A 412 -24.54 -3.81 37.98
C CYS A 412 -25.53 -4.75 38.66
N ASN A 413 -25.27 -6.07 38.64
CA ASN A 413 -26.10 -7.06 39.30
C ASN A 413 -26.14 -6.86 40.82
N GLU A 414 -24.99 -6.60 41.45
CA GLU A 414 -24.92 -6.28 42.87
C GLU A 414 -25.75 -5.03 43.21
N SER A 415 -25.65 -3.98 42.41
CA SER A 415 -26.44 -2.75 42.56
C SER A 415 -27.95 -3.00 42.46
N ILE A 416 -28.39 -3.81 41.48
CA ILE A 416 -29.80 -4.22 41.32
C ILE A 416 -30.27 -5.03 42.53
N VAL A 417 -29.47 -5.99 43.00
CA VAL A 417 -29.79 -6.83 44.16
C VAL A 417 -29.90 -5.97 45.42
N CYS A 418 -28.96 -5.04 45.65
CA CYS A 418 -28.99 -4.11 46.77
C CYS A 418 -30.22 -3.20 46.76
N THR A 419 -30.57 -2.64 45.59
CA THR A 419 -31.77 -1.80 45.45
C THR A 419 -33.04 -2.61 45.72
N THR A 420 -33.11 -3.83 45.22
CA THR A 420 -34.26 -4.73 45.43
C THR A 420 -34.42 -5.07 46.92
N LYS A 421 -33.32 -5.39 47.62
CA LYS A 421 -33.32 -5.62 49.07
C LYS A 421 -33.79 -4.37 49.83
N TYR A 422 -33.31 -3.19 49.45
CA TYR A 422 -33.70 -1.92 50.06
C TYR A 422 -35.21 -1.65 49.93
N CYS A 423 -35.76 -1.79 48.72
CA CYS A 423 -37.19 -1.63 48.45
C CYS A 423 -38.05 -2.64 49.25
N LEU A 424 -37.62 -3.90 49.34
CA LEU A 424 -38.31 -4.91 50.14
C LEU A 424 -38.31 -4.56 51.64
N ILE A 425 -37.17 -4.12 52.18
CA ILE A 425 -37.05 -3.71 53.59
C ILE A 425 -37.96 -2.50 53.89
N ILE A 426 -37.98 -1.48 53.02
CA ILE A 426 -38.86 -0.33 53.19
C ILE A 426 -40.34 -0.76 53.19
N ASN A 427 -40.73 -1.61 52.24
CA ASN A 427 -42.12 -2.07 52.16
C ASN A 427 -42.53 -2.88 53.39
N ILE A 428 -41.67 -3.76 53.89
CA ILE A 428 -41.89 -4.52 55.13
C ILE A 428 -41.99 -3.58 56.33
N ASN A 429 -41.08 -2.60 56.45
CA ASN A 429 -41.11 -1.63 57.55
C ASN A 429 -42.36 -0.74 57.51
N ASN A 430 -42.78 -0.29 56.33
CA ASN A 430 -44.02 0.47 56.16
C ASN A 430 -45.25 -0.37 56.51
N PHE A 431 -45.26 -1.65 56.13
CA PHE A 431 -46.32 -2.59 56.50
C PHE A 431 -46.38 -2.82 58.02
N LEU A 432 -45.24 -3.08 58.66
CA LEU A 432 -45.14 -3.25 60.11
C LEU A 432 -45.55 -1.97 60.86
N THR A 433 -45.17 -0.80 60.35
CA THR A 433 -45.57 0.48 60.96
C THR A 433 -47.08 0.69 60.88
N ARG A 434 -47.71 0.36 59.74
CA ARG A 434 -49.18 0.39 59.61
C ARG A 434 -49.85 -0.63 60.53
N LEU A 435 -49.34 -1.84 60.61
CA LEU A 435 -49.87 -2.88 61.49
C LEU A 435 -49.78 -2.47 62.97
N ILE A 436 -48.65 -1.90 63.39
CA ILE A 436 -48.48 -1.37 64.76
C ILE A 436 -49.46 -0.22 65.00
N PHE A 437 -49.64 0.69 64.04
CA PHE A 437 -50.60 1.79 64.15
C PHE A 437 -52.04 1.29 64.29
N ASP A 438 -52.44 0.30 63.48
CA ASP A 438 -53.78 -0.31 63.53
C ASP A 438 -54.02 -1.08 64.84
N ILE A 439 -53.01 -1.81 65.34
CA ILE A 439 -53.06 -2.48 66.65
C ILE A 439 -53.19 -1.44 67.77
N PHE A 440 -52.40 -0.37 67.76
CA PHE A 440 -52.50 0.71 68.75
C PHE A 440 -53.86 1.40 68.71
N LEU A 441 -54.42 1.65 67.53
CA LEU A 441 -55.75 2.24 67.37
C LEU A 441 -56.83 1.33 67.94
N THR A 442 -56.73 0.02 67.68
CA THR A 442 -57.67 -1.00 68.19
C THR A 442 -57.60 -1.12 69.71
N PHE A 443 -56.40 -1.12 70.30
CA PHE A 443 -56.22 -1.13 71.76
C PHE A 443 -56.71 0.16 72.43
N LYS A 444 -56.53 1.31 71.80
CA LYS A 444 -57.01 2.60 72.32
C LYS A 444 -58.54 2.70 72.33
N ILE A 445 -59.20 2.06 71.36
CA ILE A 445 -60.67 1.92 71.33
C ILE A 445 -61.14 0.97 72.44
N LEU A 446 -60.42 -0.12 72.71
CA LEU A 446 -60.78 -1.09 73.75
C LEU A 446 -60.60 -0.58 75.19
N ILE A 447 -59.73 0.41 75.43
CA ILE A 447 -59.48 1.00 76.76
C ILE A 447 -60.48 2.13 77.10
N VAL A 448 -61.22 2.65 76.10
CA VAL A 448 -62.20 3.75 76.25
C VAL A 448 -63.65 3.24 76.33
N VAL A 449 -63.86 1.93 76.22
CA VAL A 449 -65.10 1.21 76.54
C VAL A 449 -64.95 0.54 77.89
#